data_AF-A0A7J4RWS5-F1
#
_entry.id   AF-A0A7J4RWS5-F1
#
_cell.length_a   1.000
_cell.length_b   1.000
_cell.length_c   1.000
_cell.angle_alpha   90.00
_cell.angle_beta   90.00
_cell.angle_gamma   90.00
#
_symmetry.space_group_name_H-M   'P 1'
#
loop_
_entity.id
_entity.type
_entity.pdbx_description
1 polymer ?
#
loop_
_entity_poly.entity_id
_entity_poly.type
_entity_poly.pdbx_seq_one_letter_code
_entity_poly.pdbx_strand_id
1 'polypeptide(L)'
;TSIVTGGPAAVIHCHGPYSTAVSCEKDLVLMQPIDNLGKDNIGKVIIVDPDDENPREYLRQVAEALNQGGMRCVVIRGNGAYAVGADLDQAWANAAMLEHSMKIVMLARQANLKI
;
A
#
# COMPACT_ATOMS: atom_id res chain seq x y z
N THR A 1 15.54 9.47 -15.75
CA THR A 1 15.17 9.87 -14.38
C THR A 1 13.68 10.10 -14.34
N SER A 2 12.98 9.60 -13.31
CA SER A 2 11.54 9.84 -13.19
C SER A 2 11.31 11.32 -12.85
N ILE A 3 10.44 11.98 -13.62
CA ILE A 3 10.05 13.38 -13.41
C ILE A 3 9.37 13.58 -12.04
N VAL A 4 8.78 12.51 -11.48
CA VAL A 4 8.00 12.56 -10.24
C VAL A 4 8.87 12.31 -8.99
N THR A 5 9.93 11.51 -9.09
CA THR A 5 10.73 11.12 -7.90
C THR A 5 12.11 11.78 -7.84
N GLY A 6 12.53 12.52 -8.88
CA GLY A 6 13.83 13.19 -8.91
C GLY A 6 15.04 12.25 -9.00
N GLY A 7 14.82 10.93 -9.13
CA GLY A 7 15.85 9.88 -9.18
C GLY A 7 15.42 8.64 -9.99
N PRO A 8 16.19 7.53 -9.96
CA PRO A 8 15.77 6.24 -10.52
C PRO A 8 14.58 5.68 -9.74
N ALA A 9 13.42 5.47 -10.35
CA ALA A 9 12.28 4.89 -9.63
C ALA A 9 12.58 3.43 -9.23
N ALA A 10 12.39 3.11 -7.96
CA ALA A 10 12.49 1.74 -7.44
C ALA A 10 11.12 1.26 -6.95
N VAL A 11 10.87 -0.04 -7.07
CA VAL A 11 9.64 -0.69 -6.64
C VAL A 11 10.00 -1.94 -5.87
N ILE A 12 9.36 -2.14 -4.72
CA ILE A 12 9.40 -3.38 -3.94
C ILE A 12 8.02 -3.99 -3.94
N HIS A 13 7.92 -5.25 -4.36
CA HIS A 13 6.75 -6.06 -4.14
C HIS A 13 6.95 -6.91 -2.89
N CYS A 14 6.05 -6.81 -1.93
CA CYS A 14 6.13 -7.54 -0.67
C CYS A 14 4.78 -8.12 -0.25
N HIS A 15 4.83 -9.27 0.42
CA HIS A 15 3.65 -10.00 0.90
C HIS A 15 3.58 -9.91 2.43
N GLY A 16 3.41 -8.68 2.93
CA GLY A 16 3.29 -8.45 4.37
C GLY A 16 1.99 -9.06 4.91
N PRO A 17 2.03 -9.91 5.96
CA PRO A 17 0.84 -10.60 6.44
C PRO A 17 -0.26 -9.64 6.94
N TYR A 18 0.09 -8.51 7.56
CA TYR A 18 -0.91 -7.57 8.09
C TYR A 18 -1.56 -6.75 6.99
N SER A 19 -0.76 -6.20 6.07
CA SER A 19 -1.29 -5.49 4.90
C SER A 19 -2.14 -6.41 4.02
N THR A 20 -1.70 -7.65 3.77
CA THR A 20 -2.52 -8.62 3.05
C THR A 20 -3.79 -8.99 3.82
N ALA A 21 -3.72 -9.24 5.13
CA ALA A 21 -4.89 -9.61 5.93
C ALA A 21 -5.96 -8.50 5.97
N VAL A 22 -5.56 -7.24 6.19
CA VAL A 22 -6.48 -6.10 6.17
C VAL A 22 -7.10 -5.96 4.77
N SER A 23 -6.36 -6.28 3.70
CA SER A 23 -6.87 -6.18 2.33
C SER A 23 -7.99 -7.19 2.05
N CYS A 24 -8.05 -8.31 2.75
CA CYS A 24 -9.06 -9.34 2.50
C CYS A 24 -10.49 -8.92 2.90
N GLU A 25 -10.66 -7.78 3.58
CA GLU A 25 -11.98 -7.20 3.87
C GLU A 25 -12.65 -6.71 2.59
N LYS A 26 -13.68 -7.43 2.12
CA LYS A 26 -14.28 -7.28 0.78
C LYS A 26 -14.69 -5.84 0.43
N ASP A 27 -15.30 -5.13 1.37
CA ASP A 27 -15.83 -3.78 1.13
C ASP A 27 -14.79 -2.68 1.34
N LEU A 28 -13.57 -3.05 1.73
CA LEU A 28 -12.48 -2.10 1.93
C LEU A 28 -11.80 -1.78 0.60
N VAL A 29 -11.87 -0.52 0.19
CA VAL A 29 -11.17 0.02 -1.00
C VAL A 29 -9.98 0.92 -0.63
N LEU A 30 -9.92 1.34 0.63
CA LEU A 30 -8.96 2.30 1.15
C LEU A 30 -8.37 1.78 2.45
N MET A 31 -7.05 1.68 2.52
CA MET A 31 -6.32 1.51 3.78
C MET A 31 -5.80 2.84 4.27
N GLN A 32 -6.05 3.14 5.53
CA GLN A 32 -5.55 4.36 6.17
C GLN A 32 -4.87 4.00 7.50
N PRO A 33 -3.58 4.35 7.67
CA PRO A 33 -2.91 4.28 8.95
C PRO A 33 -3.66 5.07 10.03
N ILE A 34 -3.69 4.51 11.23
CA ILE A 34 -4.27 5.19 12.40
C ILE A 34 -3.18 5.83 13.27
N ASP A 35 -1.95 5.34 13.19
CA ASP A 35 -0.77 5.89 13.84
C ASP A 35 -0.22 7.12 13.09
N ASN A 36 0.44 8.01 13.84
CA ASN A 36 0.92 9.29 13.30
C ASN A 36 2.01 9.10 12.24
N LEU A 37 2.93 8.15 12.44
CA LEU A 37 4.03 7.91 11.51
C LEU A 37 3.51 7.40 10.16
N GLY A 38 2.59 6.46 10.15
CA GLY A 38 1.97 5.98 8.91
C GLY A 38 1.21 7.09 8.18
N LYS A 39 0.45 7.91 8.91
CA LYS A 39 -0.26 9.07 8.34
C LYS A 39 0.69 10.05 7.66
N ASP A 40 1.80 10.38 8.30
CA ASP A 40 2.76 11.36 7.80
C ASP A 40 3.62 10.82 6.64
N ASN A 41 3.99 9.53 6.67
CA ASN A 41 4.94 8.96 5.71
C ASN A 41 4.28 8.38 4.46
N ILE A 42 3.20 7.61 4.62
CA ILE A 42 2.56 6.89 3.51
C ILE A 42 1.13 7.38 3.22
N GLY A 43 0.47 8.01 4.19
CA GLY A 43 -0.89 8.50 4.02
C GLY A 43 -1.87 7.39 3.69
N LYS A 44 -2.79 7.65 2.76
CA LYS A 44 -3.82 6.69 2.35
C LYS A 44 -3.30 5.78 1.24
N VAL A 45 -3.70 4.51 1.26
CA VAL A 45 -3.29 3.48 0.30
C VAL A 45 -4.52 2.84 -0.32
N ILE A 46 -4.53 2.74 -1.65
CA ILE A 46 -5.66 2.18 -2.39
C ILE A 46 -5.50 0.66 -2.50
N ILE A 47 -6.62 -0.06 -2.36
CA ILE A 47 -6.70 -1.51 -2.60
C ILE A 47 -7.24 -1.72 -4.02
N VAL A 48 -6.57 -2.58 -4.77
CA VAL A 48 -6.96 -2.99 -6.12
C VAL A 48 -7.23 -4.49 -6.13
N ASP A 49 -8.31 -4.89 -6.79
CA ASP A 49 -8.62 -6.30 -6.99
C ASP A 49 -7.76 -6.88 -8.13
N PRO A 50 -7.20 -8.09 -7.97
CA PRO A 50 -6.48 -8.75 -9.06
C PRO A 50 -7.42 -9.11 -10.21
N ASP A 51 -6.97 -8.91 -11.44
CA ASP A 51 -7.69 -9.30 -12.65
C ASP A 51 -6.71 -9.94 -13.66
N ASP A 52 -6.72 -11.27 -13.67
CA ASP A 52 -5.89 -12.09 -14.56
C ASP A 52 -6.48 -12.21 -15.97
N GLU A 53 -7.77 -11.92 -16.15
CA GLU A 53 -8.45 -11.98 -17.45
C GLU A 53 -8.08 -10.76 -18.32
N ASN A 54 -7.85 -9.61 -17.68
CA ASN A 54 -7.47 -8.38 -18.36
C ASN A 54 -6.21 -7.73 -17.76
N PRO A 55 -5.02 -8.33 -17.96
CA PRO A 55 -3.78 -7.91 -17.30
C PRO A 55 -3.35 -6.48 -17.66
N ARG A 56 -3.67 -6.00 -18.88
CA ARG A 56 -3.35 -4.63 -19.28
C ARG A 56 -4.19 -3.60 -18.52
N GLU A 57 -5.48 -3.86 -18.39
CA GLU A 57 -6.39 -3.00 -17.66
C GLU A 57 -6.10 -3.03 -16.15
N TYR A 58 -5.82 -4.22 -15.60
CA TYR A 58 -5.33 -4.38 -14.24
C TYR A 58 -4.10 -3.52 -13.95
N LEU A 59 -3.06 -3.58 -14.79
CA LEU A 59 -1.86 -2.76 -14.60
C LEU A 59 -2.15 -1.26 -14.67
N ARG A 60 -3.10 -0.83 -15.52
CA ARG A 60 -3.55 0.56 -15.59
C ARG A 60 -4.20 0.98 -14.27
N GLN A 61 -5.09 0.15 -13.73
CA GLN A 61 -5.76 0.41 -12.45
C GLN A 61 -4.76 0.46 -11.29
N VAL A 62 -3.78 -0.44 -11.25
CA VAL A 62 -2.71 -0.41 -10.24
C VAL A 62 -1.92 0.90 -10.29
N ALA A 63 -1.56 1.37 -11.49
CA ALA A 63 -0.85 2.64 -11.65
C ALA A 63 -1.70 3.85 -11.23
N GLU A 64 -3.00 3.86 -11.56
CA GLU A 64 -3.92 4.93 -11.15
C GLU A 64 -4.15 4.94 -9.63
N ALA A 65 -4.33 3.76 -9.04
CA ALA A 65 -4.47 3.58 -7.60
C ALA A 65 -3.23 4.05 -6.85
N LEU A 66 -2.03 3.75 -7.37
CA LEU A 66 -0.77 4.24 -6.80
C LEU A 66 -0.70 5.77 -6.82
N ASN A 67 -1.12 6.41 -7.92
CA ASN A 67 -1.15 7.86 -8.03
C ASN A 67 -2.18 8.49 -7.07
N GLN A 68 -3.38 7.92 -6.98
CA GLN A 68 -4.43 8.35 -6.05
C GLN A 68 -4.01 8.20 -4.57
N GLY A 69 -3.18 7.21 -4.27
CA GLY A 69 -2.56 6.94 -2.97
C GLY A 69 -1.28 7.74 -2.69
N GLY A 70 -0.98 8.79 -3.47
CA GLY A 70 0.15 9.68 -3.19
C GLY A 70 1.52 9.13 -3.59
N MET A 71 1.58 8.15 -4.50
CA MET A 71 2.82 7.58 -5.04
C MET A 71 3.73 6.99 -3.96
N ARG A 72 3.15 6.25 -3.02
CA ARG A 72 3.88 5.54 -1.95
C ARG A 72 3.67 4.05 -2.03
N CYS A 73 2.42 3.60 -1.92
CA CYS A 73 2.06 2.19 -1.96
C CYS A 73 0.73 1.98 -2.70
N VAL A 74 0.54 0.76 -3.19
CA VAL A 74 -0.74 0.21 -3.62
C VAL A 74 -0.84 -1.24 -3.15
N VAL A 75 -2.01 -1.66 -2.67
CA VAL A 75 -2.23 -3.01 -2.15
C VAL A 75 -3.08 -3.80 -3.14
N ILE A 76 -2.65 -5.01 -3.46
CA ILE A 76 -3.41 -5.97 -4.26
C ILE A 76 -4.13 -6.91 -3.30
N ARG A 77 -5.46 -6.93 -3.38
CA ARG A 77 -6.31 -7.69 -2.46
C ARG A 77 -5.87 -9.15 -2.38
N GLY A 78 -5.62 -9.60 -1.16
CA GLY A 78 -5.26 -11.00 -0.87
C GLY A 78 -3.88 -11.43 -1.38
N ASN A 79 -3.08 -10.53 -1.95
CA ASN A 79 -1.78 -10.87 -2.52
C ASN A 79 -0.63 -10.19 -1.77
N GLY A 80 -0.65 -8.86 -1.69
CA GLY A 80 0.43 -8.08 -1.08
C GLY A 80 0.41 -6.64 -1.53
N ALA A 81 1.55 -5.96 -1.48
CA ALA A 81 1.66 -4.56 -1.83
C ALA A 81 2.82 -4.30 -2.78
N TYR A 82 2.68 -3.24 -3.58
CA TYR A 82 3.78 -2.59 -4.27
C TYR A 82 4.08 -1.27 -3.55
N ALA A 83 5.33 -1.09 -3.12
CA ALA A 83 5.83 0.14 -2.55
C ALA A 83 6.83 0.79 -3.52
N VAL A 84 6.73 2.09 -3.72
CA VAL A 84 7.50 2.85 -4.71
C VAL A 84 8.32 3.93 -4.02
N GLY A 85 9.55 4.16 -4.50
CA GLY A 85 10.44 5.19 -3.99
C GLY A 85 11.35 5.75 -5.08
N ALA A 86 12.07 6.83 -4.75
CA ALA A 86 13.14 7.41 -5.56
C ALA A 86 14.42 6.55 -5.58
N ASP A 87 14.49 5.55 -4.71
CA ASP A 87 15.52 4.53 -4.59
C ASP A 87 14.98 3.34 -3.79
N LEU A 88 15.78 2.28 -3.65
CA LEU A 88 15.39 1.08 -2.91
C LEU A 88 15.19 1.34 -1.42
N ASP A 89 15.92 2.29 -0.82
CA ASP A 89 15.80 2.63 0.60
C ASP A 89 14.44 3.25 0.89
N GLN A 90 14.01 4.20 0.05
CA GLN A 90 12.70 4.81 0.16
C GLN A 90 11.57 3.83 -0.16
N ALA A 91 11.73 2.97 -1.18
CA ALA A 91 10.75 1.92 -1.47
C ALA A 91 10.61 0.95 -0.29
N TRP A 92 11.73 0.58 0.34
CA TRP A 92 11.75 -0.28 1.53
C TRP A 92 11.12 0.40 2.75
N ALA A 93 11.44 1.68 2.98
CA ALA A 93 10.85 2.46 4.06
C ALA A 93 9.32 2.54 3.92
N ASN A 94 8.81 2.76 2.70
CA ASN A 94 7.37 2.77 2.42
C ASN A 94 6.73 1.39 2.65
N ALA A 95 7.37 0.31 2.20
CA ALA A 95 6.89 -1.06 2.43
C ALA A 95 6.83 -1.40 3.93
N ALA A 96 7.91 -1.11 4.66
CA ALA A 96 8.00 -1.36 6.09
C ALA A 96 6.97 -0.55 6.87
N MET A 97 6.77 0.72 6.50
CA MET A 97 5.78 1.59 7.14
C MET A 97 4.35 1.11 6.90
N LEU A 98 4.03 0.67 5.68
CA LEU A 98 2.73 0.10 5.36
C LEU A 98 2.44 -1.11 6.25
N GLU A 99 3.36 -2.06 6.31
CA GLU A 99 3.17 -3.27 7.10
C GLU A 99 3.08 -2.98 8.59
N HIS A 100 3.90 -2.05 9.09
CA HIS A 100 3.85 -1.58 10.48
C HIS A 100 2.49 -0.95 10.82
N SER A 101 2.02 -0.04 9.97
CA SER A 101 0.74 0.66 10.18
C SER A 101 -0.43 -0.31 10.14
N MET A 102 -0.43 -1.27 9.20
CA MET A 102 -1.50 -2.26 9.09
C MET A 102 -1.49 -3.26 10.24
N LYS A 103 -0.31 -3.57 10.81
CA LYS A 103 -0.23 -4.31 12.07
C LYS A 103 -0.94 -3.57 13.20
N ILE A 104 -0.72 -2.26 13.32
CA ILE A 104 -1.38 -1.44 14.34
C ILE A 104 -2.90 -1.43 14.12
N VAL A 105 -3.36 -1.23 12.87
CA VAL A 105 -4.79 -1.31 12.51
C VAL A 105 -5.40 -2.65 12.91
N MET A 106 -4.73 -3.76 12.56
CA MET A 106 -5.20 -5.10 12.86
C MET A 106 -5.31 -5.34 14.37
N LEU A 107 -4.26 -4.98 15.13
CA LEU A 107 -4.26 -5.13 16.59
C LEU A 107 -5.35 -4.28 17.25
N ALA A 108 -5.54 -3.04 16.80
CA ALA A 108 -6.57 -2.17 17.35
C ALA A 108 -7.99 -2.69 17.08
N ARG A 109 -8.23 -3.23 15.89
CA ARG A 109 -9.50 -3.90 15.53
C ARG A 109 -9.73 -5.16 16.38
N GLN A 110 -8.70 -6.00 16.53
CA GLN A 110 -8.77 -7.22 17.36
C GLN A 110 -9.05 -6.92 18.84
N ALA A 111 -8.49 -5.82 19.36
CA ALA A 111 -8.73 -5.35 20.72
C ALA A 111 -10.05 -4.57 20.88
N ASN A 112 -10.81 -4.37 19.79
CA ASN A 112 -12.06 -3.60 19.75
C ASN A 112 -11.91 -2.18 20.32
N LEU A 113 -10.80 -1.51 19.99
CA LEU A 113 -10.54 -0.14 20.42
C LEU A 113 -11.45 0.84 19.68
N LYS A 114 -11.88 1.89 20.37
CA LYS A 114 -12.58 3.05 19.78
C LYS A 114 -11.54 4.11 19.46
N ILE A 115 -11.26 4.31 18.18
CA ILE A 115 -10.17 5.14 17.64
C ILE A 115 -10.71 6.19 16.69
#